data_AF-A0A226CXQ3-F1
#
_entry.id   AF-A0A226CXQ3-F1
#
_cell.length_a   1.000
_cell.length_b   1.000
_cell.length_c   1.000
_cell.angle_alpha   90.00
_cell.angle_beta   90.00
_cell.angle_gamma   90.00
#
_symmetry.space_group_name_H-M   'P 1'
#
loop_
_entity.id
_entity.type
_entity.pdbx_description
1 polymer ?
#
loop_
_entity_poly.entity_id
_entity_poly.type
_entity_poly.pdbx_seq_one_letter_code
_entity_poly.pdbx_strand_id
1 'polypeptide(L)'
;MSPNLIFHCIKRHLKLANVFYAVFVKLDKQSDKLIIVNKNVERIVVAFKILQILMIIVKIWSTIAAANNLTGTILGVSLVSLYVTPFLLQCHISSDYVQVQFLNYVFFTKDLTDAENRGKQSSFITYLIIFLNSMELGYYAMSSVHFLLVAFRPCQPGLSSYLLYRLDMVWQANFLLRLLTAALEFCIFMQICVSAGYYAIILLLTGTIFIWMACETFIKRYEREAAQQVEYRRVQILEKLLNVCTRAQIFFMVALILPTFQIIIFSALINVLHAGHQFIAVALVFIYLCTLSFTLLTFTAAAKVLSDSIRVHLWITARVFLPSGNRCYADHLTDEALDLESFDTLVALAERILVSDAEILKILTLISDHARNLERRPTSNFFETGEDGKTLAGLSLENFNDLNVITGRHLRYSKLRSKRVALGVFLVKLRHNISFKVLALWFRLGSAGNASRTFQTVCDILYENEHLWMP
;
A
#
# COMPACT_ATOMS: atom_id res chain seq x y z
N MET A 1 25.71 11.76 3.00
CA MET A 1 24.62 12.56 3.61
C MET A 1 24.26 11.94 4.96
N SER A 2 24.18 12.73 6.03
CA SER A 2 23.94 12.23 7.39
C SER A 2 22.43 12.11 7.71
N PRO A 3 22.00 11.11 8.51
CA PRO A 3 20.64 10.98 9.07
C PRO A 3 20.09 12.28 9.67
N ASN A 4 20.98 13.15 10.13
CA ASN A 4 20.68 14.50 10.62
C ASN A 4 19.86 15.34 9.63
N LEU A 5 19.96 15.11 8.31
CA LEU A 5 19.19 15.87 7.32
C LEU A 5 17.72 15.47 7.27
N ILE A 6 17.41 14.16 7.33
CA ILE A 6 16.03 13.69 7.42
C ILE A 6 15.39 14.24 8.70
N PHE A 7 16.11 14.11 9.83
CA PHE A 7 15.65 14.66 11.10
C PHE A 7 15.44 16.17 11.06
N HIS A 8 16.32 16.91 10.37
CA HIS A 8 16.16 18.35 10.15
C HIS A 8 14.87 18.68 9.37
N CYS A 9 14.58 17.96 8.28
CA CYS A 9 13.33 18.12 7.52
C CYS A 9 12.10 17.86 8.40
N ILE A 10 12.13 16.79 9.21
CA ILE A 10 11.03 16.46 10.13
C ILE A 10 10.86 17.52 11.21
N LYS A 11 11.96 18.02 11.79
CA LYS A 11 11.94 19.12 12.77
C LYS A 11 11.30 20.37 12.18
N ARG A 12 11.59 20.69 10.92
CA ARG A 12 10.96 21.80 10.20
C ARG A 12 9.47 21.56 9.97
N HIS A 13 9.09 20.37 9.51
CA HIS A 13 7.68 19.96 9.36
C HIS A 13 6.91 20.05 10.67
N LEU A 14 7.47 19.52 11.77
CA LEU A 14 6.83 19.57 13.09
C LEU A 14 6.73 21.00 13.64
N LYS A 15 7.74 21.85 13.39
CA LYS A 15 7.64 23.27 13.74
C LYS A 15 6.49 23.93 13.01
N LEU A 16 6.35 23.67 11.70
CA LEU A 16 5.24 24.16 10.88
C LEU A 16 3.89 23.63 11.38
N ALA A 17 3.81 22.33 11.67
CA ALA A 17 2.61 21.69 12.19
C ALA A 17 2.16 22.26 13.53
N ASN A 18 3.11 22.60 14.41
CA ASN A 18 2.81 23.24 15.68
C ASN A 18 2.35 24.70 15.53
N VAL A 19 2.85 25.44 14.53
CA VAL A 19 2.38 26.81 14.23
C VAL A 19 0.90 26.81 13.83
N PHE A 20 0.48 25.81 13.04
CA PHE A 20 -0.90 25.68 12.57
C PHE A 20 -1.79 24.80 13.45
N TYR A 21 -1.31 24.35 14.62
CA TYR A 21 -2.04 23.40 15.48
C TYR A 21 -2.56 22.18 14.70
N ALA A 22 -1.73 21.63 13.81
CA ALA A 22 -2.12 20.57 12.88
C ALA A 22 -1.96 19.15 13.47
N VAL A 23 -1.14 18.99 14.51
CA VAL A 23 -0.75 17.68 15.06
C VAL A 23 -0.72 17.68 16.59
N PHE A 24 -0.81 16.50 17.18
CA PHE A 24 -0.77 16.30 18.64
C PHE A 24 0.65 16.11 19.20
N VAL A 25 1.68 16.38 18.41
CA VAL A 25 3.08 16.10 18.75
C VAL A 25 3.93 17.35 18.61
N LYS A 26 4.79 17.60 19.61
CA LYS A 26 5.78 18.67 19.56
C LYS A 26 7.17 18.14 19.94
N LEU A 27 8.18 18.86 19.48
CA LEU A 27 9.57 18.59 19.87
C LEU A 27 9.85 19.28 21.21
N ASP A 28 10.32 18.53 22.19
CA ASP A 28 10.83 19.08 23.43
C ASP A 28 12.18 19.78 23.19
N LYS A 29 12.29 21.03 23.62
CA LYS A 29 13.50 21.84 23.40
C LYS A 29 14.69 21.35 24.24
N GLN A 30 14.42 20.70 25.38
CA GLN A 30 15.47 20.28 26.31
C GLN A 30 16.04 18.91 25.93
N SER A 31 15.16 17.92 25.71
CA SER A 31 15.59 16.56 25.38
C SER A 31 15.79 16.31 23.88
N ASP A 32 15.39 17.25 23.02
CA ASP A 32 15.24 17.10 21.57
C ASP A 32 14.35 15.90 21.19
N LYS A 33 13.55 15.34 22.12
CA LYS A 33 12.64 14.22 21.88
C LYS A 33 11.23 14.70 21.53
N LEU A 34 10.48 13.86 20.85
CA LEU A 34 9.07 14.08 20.57
C LEU A 34 8.24 13.80 21.83
N ILE A 35 7.35 14.72 22.16
CA ILE A 35 6.41 14.62 23.27
C ILE A 35 5.00 14.99 22.80
N ILE A 36 4.00 14.46 23.50
CA ILE A 36 2.60 14.83 23.25
C ILE A 36 2.38 16.29 23.67
N VAL A 37 1.55 17.02 22.94
CA VAL A 37 1.13 18.37 23.33
C VAL A 37 0.30 18.36 24.63
N ASN A 38 0.15 19.52 25.28
CA ASN A 38 -0.69 19.60 26.48
C ASN A 38 -2.19 19.51 26.11
N LYS A 39 -3.05 19.21 27.09
CA LYS A 39 -4.50 19.08 26.88
C LYS A 39 -5.16 20.33 26.29
N ASN A 40 -4.63 21.52 26.58
CA ASN A 40 -5.17 22.77 26.03
C ASN A 40 -4.93 22.88 24.52
N VAL A 41 -3.71 22.56 24.06
CA VAL A 41 -3.39 22.51 22.64
C VAL A 41 -4.14 21.38 21.95
N GLU A 42 -4.28 20.22 22.59
CA GLU A 42 -5.10 19.11 22.07
C GLU A 42 -6.55 19.54 21.80
N ARG A 43 -7.18 20.28 22.72
CA ARG A 43 -8.53 20.86 22.50
C ARG A 43 -8.57 21.81 21.31
N ILE A 44 -7.54 22.64 21.11
CA ILE A 44 -7.45 23.54 19.97
C ILE A 44 -7.35 22.74 18.67
N VAL A 45 -6.49 21.72 18.61
CA VAL A 45 -6.36 20.84 17.44
C VAL A 45 -7.70 20.19 17.10
N VAL A 46 -8.43 19.68 18.09
CA VAL A 46 -9.77 19.09 17.91
C VAL A 46 -10.78 20.13 17.40
N ALA A 47 -10.80 21.34 17.97
CA ALA A 47 -11.68 22.41 17.51
C ALA A 47 -11.45 22.76 16.04
N PHE A 48 -10.19 22.82 15.61
CA PHE A 48 -9.87 23.01 14.19
C PHE A 48 -10.30 21.84 13.31
N LYS A 49 -10.23 20.58 13.77
CA LYS A 49 -10.76 19.43 13.01
C LYS A 49 -12.27 19.55 12.80
N ILE A 50 -13.01 20.01 13.81
CA ILE A 50 -14.45 20.30 13.68
C ILE A 50 -14.66 21.40 12.63
N LEU A 51 -13.87 22.48 12.68
CA LEU A 51 -13.93 23.55 11.68
C LEU A 51 -13.63 23.05 10.26
N GLN A 52 -12.68 22.13 10.11
CA GLN A 52 -12.36 21.49 8.82
C GLN A 52 -13.53 20.67 8.28
N ILE A 53 -14.23 19.90 9.14
CA ILE A 53 -15.44 19.17 8.74
C ILE A 53 -16.52 20.13 8.24
N LEU A 54 -16.77 21.21 8.99
CA LEU A 54 -17.74 22.23 8.58
C LEU A 54 -17.36 22.84 7.23
N MET A 55 -16.08 23.17 7.03
CA MET A 55 -15.59 23.70 5.76
C MET A 55 -15.76 22.71 4.60
N ILE A 56 -15.51 21.42 4.83
CA ILE A 56 -15.73 20.36 3.83
C ILE A 56 -17.22 20.29 3.45
N ILE A 57 -18.13 20.32 4.42
CA ILE A 57 -19.58 20.31 4.17
C ILE A 57 -19.98 21.53 3.33
N VAL A 58 -19.49 22.72 3.68
CA VAL A 58 -19.75 23.96 2.92
C VAL A 58 -19.23 23.85 1.49
N LYS A 59 -18.06 23.25 1.27
CA LYS A 59 -17.50 23.05 -0.09
C LYS A 59 -18.25 22.00 -0.91
N ILE A 60 -18.72 20.93 -0.28
CA ILE A 60 -19.60 19.94 -0.92
C ILE A 60 -20.91 20.63 -1.34
N TRP A 61 -21.53 21.37 -0.44
CA TRP A 61 -22.76 22.13 -0.73
C TRP A 61 -22.54 23.14 -1.86
N SER A 62 -21.43 23.88 -1.83
CA SER A 62 -21.02 24.81 -2.90
C SER A 62 -20.93 24.09 -4.26
N THR A 63 -20.32 22.91 -4.29
CA THR A 63 -20.19 22.11 -5.53
C THR A 63 -21.55 21.67 -6.06
N ILE A 64 -22.42 21.16 -5.18
CA ILE A 64 -23.78 20.73 -5.56
C ILE A 64 -24.60 21.92 -6.07
N ALA A 65 -24.53 23.06 -5.39
CA ALA A 65 -25.24 24.28 -5.77
C ALA A 65 -24.73 24.93 -7.07
N ALA A 66 -23.56 24.52 -7.57
CA ALA A 66 -22.95 25.02 -8.79
C ALA A 66 -23.03 24.03 -9.97
N ALA A 67 -23.71 22.88 -9.80
CA ALA A 67 -23.69 21.75 -10.72
C ALA A 67 -24.43 21.95 -12.07
N ASN A 68 -24.49 23.18 -12.57
CA ASN A 68 -25.15 23.53 -13.84
C ASN A 68 -24.29 23.19 -15.07
N ASN A 69 -22.98 22.93 -14.89
CA ASN A 69 -22.08 22.53 -15.97
C ASN A 69 -21.16 21.38 -15.54
N LEU A 70 -20.85 20.47 -16.47
CA LEU A 70 -20.01 19.31 -16.17
C LEU A 70 -18.60 19.72 -15.74
N THR A 71 -17.99 20.68 -16.43
CA THR A 71 -16.63 21.17 -16.14
C THR A 71 -16.53 21.78 -14.74
N GLY A 72 -17.50 22.60 -14.34
CA GLY A 72 -17.53 23.18 -13.00
C GLY A 72 -17.78 22.13 -11.92
N THR A 73 -18.63 21.13 -12.20
CA THR A 73 -18.81 19.98 -11.28
C THR A 73 -17.51 19.20 -11.10
N ILE A 74 -16.79 18.85 -12.17
CA ILE A 74 -15.52 18.12 -12.09
C ILE A 74 -14.47 18.92 -11.30
N LEU A 75 -14.38 20.23 -11.57
CA LEU A 75 -13.45 21.12 -10.89
C LEU A 75 -13.81 21.26 -9.40
N GLY A 76 -15.10 21.43 -9.09
CA GLY A 76 -15.61 21.48 -7.73
C GLY A 76 -15.33 20.20 -6.97
N VAL A 77 -15.65 19.03 -7.54
CA VAL A 77 -15.33 17.71 -6.96
C VAL A 77 -13.84 17.57 -6.70
N SER A 78 -13.00 18.04 -7.62
CA SER A 78 -11.54 17.97 -7.45
C SER A 78 -11.04 18.88 -6.33
N LEU A 79 -11.57 20.10 -6.22
CA LEU A 79 -11.28 21.00 -5.10
C LEU A 79 -11.79 20.46 -3.76
N VAL A 80 -12.95 19.82 -3.72
CA VAL A 80 -13.44 19.13 -2.52
C VAL A 80 -12.53 17.95 -2.17
N SER A 81 -12.10 17.17 -3.17
CA SER A 81 -11.22 16.01 -2.94
C SER A 81 -9.87 16.42 -2.33
N LEU A 82 -9.35 17.62 -2.68
CA LEU A 82 -8.16 18.20 -2.07
C LEU A 82 -8.30 18.46 -0.57
N TYR A 83 -9.53 18.64 -0.06
CA TYR A 83 -9.81 18.75 1.37
C TYR A 83 -10.14 17.39 2.01
N VAL A 84 -11.00 16.61 1.35
CA VAL A 84 -11.50 15.34 1.88
C VAL A 84 -10.38 14.30 1.99
N THR A 85 -9.55 14.14 0.97
CA THR A 85 -8.49 13.13 0.97
C THR A 85 -7.50 13.33 2.12
N PRO A 86 -6.88 14.51 2.30
CA PRO A 86 -5.95 14.70 3.40
C PRO A 86 -6.67 14.73 4.75
N PHE A 87 -7.93 15.18 4.82
CA PHE A 87 -8.73 15.09 6.04
C PHE A 87 -8.95 13.63 6.49
N LEU A 88 -9.29 12.73 5.58
CA LEU A 88 -9.47 11.30 5.89
C LEU A 88 -8.17 10.64 6.38
N LEU A 89 -7.02 11.09 5.88
CA LEU A 89 -5.70 10.63 6.33
C LEU A 89 -5.37 11.06 7.77
N GLN A 90 -6.00 12.11 8.31
CA GLN A 90 -5.77 12.62 9.67
C GLN A 90 -6.93 12.34 10.63
N CYS A 91 -7.88 11.46 10.31
CA CYS A 91 -9.10 11.17 11.11
C CYS A 91 -8.84 10.53 12.50
N HIS A 92 -7.69 10.77 13.12
CA HIS A 92 -7.41 10.45 14.52
C HIS A 92 -7.92 11.55 15.44
N ILE A 93 -8.82 11.21 16.35
CA ILE A 93 -9.42 12.16 17.29
C ILE A 93 -8.51 12.38 18.51
N SER A 94 -7.69 11.39 18.87
CA SER A 94 -6.83 11.42 20.05
C SER A 94 -5.35 11.41 19.72
N SER A 95 -4.55 11.96 20.63
CA SER A 95 -3.11 11.75 20.67
C SER A 95 -2.80 10.26 20.88
N ASP A 96 -1.97 9.69 20.00
CA ASP A 96 -1.50 8.31 20.14
C ASP A 96 -0.05 8.30 20.61
N TYR A 97 0.16 7.79 21.83
CA TYR A 97 1.49 7.68 22.43
C TYR A 97 2.40 6.73 21.64
N VAL A 98 1.84 5.71 20.99
CA VAL A 98 2.58 4.71 20.21
C VAL A 98 3.30 5.36 19.03
N GLN A 99 2.66 6.32 18.36
CA GLN A 99 3.26 7.08 17.25
C GLN A 99 4.47 7.90 17.71
N VAL A 100 4.37 8.53 18.88
CA VAL A 100 5.47 9.32 19.46
C VAL A 100 6.64 8.42 19.86
N GLN A 101 6.36 7.27 20.48
CA GLN A 101 7.38 6.28 20.82
C GLN A 101 8.07 5.73 19.57
N PHE A 102 7.31 5.44 18.51
CA PHE A 102 7.84 4.98 17.24
C PHE A 102 8.81 5.98 16.63
N LEU A 103 8.40 7.24 16.49
CA LEU A 103 9.26 8.27 15.91
C LEU A 103 10.49 8.55 16.80
N ASN A 104 10.32 8.54 18.13
CA ASN A 104 11.46 8.67 19.04
C ASN A 104 12.46 7.51 18.87
N TYR A 105 11.96 6.28 18.75
CA TYR A 105 12.82 5.13 18.50
C TYR A 105 13.55 5.26 17.16
N VAL A 106 12.84 5.64 16.09
CA VAL A 106 13.42 5.80 14.75
C VAL A 106 14.51 6.87 14.70
N PHE A 107 14.30 8.03 15.35
CA PHE A 107 15.25 9.16 15.22
C PHE A 107 16.36 9.19 16.29
N PHE A 108 16.14 8.61 17.47
CA PHE A 108 17.11 8.67 18.56
C PHE A 108 17.91 7.38 18.77
N THR A 109 17.64 6.32 18.00
CA THR A 109 18.48 5.11 18.02
C THR A 109 19.76 5.35 17.22
N LYS A 110 20.87 5.60 17.93
CA LYS A 110 22.20 5.84 17.35
C LYS A 110 22.72 4.66 16.52
N ASP A 111 22.43 3.43 16.95
CA ASP A 111 22.96 2.18 16.40
C ASP A 111 22.60 1.93 14.92
N LEU A 112 21.51 2.53 14.41
CA LEU A 112 21.09 2.37 13.01
C LEU A 112 21.89 3.23 12.03
N THR A 113 22.73 4.15 12.54
CA THR A 113 23.37 5.19 11.74
C THR A 113 24.89 5.06 11.61
N ASP A 114 25.46 3.97 12.13
CA ASP A 114 26.89 3.72 12.07
C ASP A 114 27.40 3.67 10.63
N ALA A 115 28.49 4.41 10.42
CA ALA A 115 28.89 4.98 9.14
C ALA A 115 29.40 3.99 8.08
N GLU A 116 29.49 2.71 8.42
CA GLU A 116 30.26 1.72 7.66
C GLU A 116 29.64 1.34 6.30
N ASN A 117 28.34 1.57 6.08
CA ASN A 117 27.64 1.21 4.84
C ASN A 117 27.18 2.40 3.97
N ARG A 118 27.75 3.61 4.17
CA ARG A 118 27.25 4.87 3.54
C ARG A 118 27.29 4.94 2.01
N GLY A 119 28.10 4.14 1.33
CA GLY A 119 28.38 4.31 -0.11
C GLY A 119 27.18 4.06 -1.03
N LYS A 120 26.29 3.11 -0.72
CA LYS A 120 25.18 2.70 -1.62
C LYS A 120 23.80 3.17 -1.16
N GLN A 121 23.62 3.39 0.14
CA GLN A 121 22.37 3.83 0.75
C GLN A 121 22.08 5.34 0.53
N SER A 122 23.07 6.10 0.01
CA SER A 122 22.98 7.55 -0.13
C SER A 122 21.91 8.02 -1.11
N SER A 123 21.70 7.32 -2.23
CA SER A 123 20.81 7.81 -3.29
C SER A 123 19.36 7.82 -2.84
N PHE A 124 18.90 6.77 -2.15
CA PHE A 124 17.51 6.68 -1.70
C PHE A 124 17.19 7.71 -0.61
N ILE A 125 18.08 7.88 0.37
CA ILE A 125 17.97 8.94 1.38
C ILE A 125 17.93 10.32 0.72
N THR A 126 18.73 10.54 -0.33
CA THR A 126 18.73 11.80 -1.09
C THR A 126 17.37 12.04 -1.74
N TYR A 127 16.77 11.03 -2.40
CA TYR A 127 15.42 11.14 -2.97
C TYR A 127 14.36 11.42 -1.91
N LEU A 128 14.43 10.78 -0.74
CA LEU A 128 13.52 11.05 0.37
C LEU A 128 13.64 12.51 0.85
N ILE A 129 14.85 13.04 0.99
CA ILE A 129 15.08 14.44 1.39
C ILE A 129 14.52 15.41 0.35
N ILE A 130 14.79 15.17 -0.95
CA ILE A 130 14.24 15.98 -2.04
C ILE A 130 12.71 15.94 -2.00
N PHE A 131 12.13 14.75 -1.81
CA PHE A 131 10.69 14.58 -1.71
C PHE A 131 10.10 15.31 -0.50
N LEU A 132 10.71 15.21 0.69
CA LEU A 132 10.29 15.94 1.89
C LEU A 132 10.30 17.46 1.67
N ASN A 133 11.36 17.99 1.07
CA ASN A 133 11.46 19.41 0.74
C ASN A 133 10.41 19.83 -0.30
N SER A 134 10.16 19.00 -1.32
CA SER A 134 9.14 19.24 -2.34
C SER A 134 7.73 19.26 -1.73
N MET A 135 7.45 18.36 -0.78
CA MET A 135 6.16 18.31 -0.10
C MET A 135 5.92 19.54 0.78
N GLU A 136 6.94 20.01 1.49
CA GLU A 136 6.85 21.24 2.28
C GLU A 136 6.60 22.46 1.40
N LEU A 137 7.34 22.60 0.29
CA LEU A 137 7.08 23.62 -0.73
C LEU A 137 5.65 23.50 -1.25
N GLY A 138 5.16 22.27 -1.44
CA GLY A 138 3.82 21.99 -1.88
C GLY A 138 2.74 22.49 -0.93
N TYR A 139 2.94 22.41 0.38
CA TYR A 139 1.97 22.96 1.35
C TYR A 139 1.77 24.45 1.15
N TYR A 140 2.87 25.20 1.06
CA TYR A 140 2.82 26.63 0.83
C TYR A 140 2.25 26.98 -0.53
N ALA A 141 2.79 26.36 -1.59
CA ALA A 141 2.36 26.65 -2.96
C ALA A 141 0.86 26.37 -3.14
N MET A 142 0.37 25.22 -2.70
CA MET A 142 -1.04 24.87 -2.87
C MET A 142 -1.97 25.72 -2.04
N SER A 143 -1.58 26.06 -0.81
CA SER A 143 -2.38 26.95 0.02
C SER A 143 -2.42 28.36 -0.54
N SER A 144 -1.30 28.87 -1.04
CA SER A 144 -1.25 30.17 -1.71
C SER A 144 -2.09 30.20 -2.98
N VAL A 145 -2.02 29.16 -3.83
CA VAL A 145 -2.90 29.02 -5.00
C VAL A 145 -4.36 29.03 -4.55
N HIS A 146 -4.70 28.28 -3.50
CA HIS A 146 -6.05 28.24 -2.95
C HIS A 146 -6.53 29.61 -2.45
N PHE A 147 -5.69 30.32 -1.70
CA PHE A 147 -5.94 31.69 -1.25
C PHE A 147 -6.23 32.63 -2.43
N LEU A 148 -5.39 32.58 -3.48
CA LEU A 148 -5.57 33.40 -4.68
C LEU A 148 -6.88 33.05 -5.39
N LEU A 149 -7.26 31.78 -5.46
CA LEU A 149 -8.54 31.36 -6.03
C LEU A 149 -9.72 31.92 -5.23
N VAL A 150 -9.70 31.85 -3.90
CA VAL A 150 -10.77 32.39 -3.06
C VAL A 150 -10.84 33.93 -3.15
N ALA A 151 -9.67 34.59 -3.17
CA ALA A 151 -9.58 36.05 -3.21
C ALA A 151 -9.98 36.64 -4.57
N PHE A 152 -9.58 36.02 -5.68
CA PHE A 152 -9.76 36.59 -7.03
C PHE A 152 -10.86 35.92 -7.86
N ARG A 153 -11.23 34.67 -7.55
CA ARG A 153 -12.22 33.88 -8.29
C ARG A 153 -13.29 33.28 -7.35
N PRO A 154 -14.01 34.11 -6.57
CA PRO A 154 -14.95 33.60 -5.57
C PRO A 154 -16.13 32.82 -6.16
N CYS A 155 -16.42 33.00 -7.44
CA CYS A 155 -17.51 32.29 -8.14
C CYS A 155 -17.14 30.86 -8.59
N GLN A 156 -15.94 30.36 -8.28
CA GLN A 156 -15.54 29.03 -8.70
C GLN A 156 -16.20 27.93 -7.86
N PRO A 157 -16.81 26.90 -8.47
CA PRO A 157 -17.42 25.78 -7.76
C PRO A 157 -16.44 25.11 -6.78
N GLY A 158 -16.93 24.74 -5.59
CA GLY A 158 -16.11 24.08 -4.56
C GLY A 158 -15.30 25.04 -3.67
N LEU A 159 -15.40 26.35 -3.89
CA LEU A 159 -14.96 27.37 -2.93
C LEU A 159 -16.10 27.75 -1.98
N SER A 160 -15.80 28.07 -0.73
CA SER A 160 -16.87 28.50 0.21
C SER A 160 -17.43 29.88 -0.18
N SER A 161 -16.59 30.71 -0.79
CA SER A 161 -16.95 32.03 -1.31
C SER A 161 -18.02 32.00 -2.40
N TYR A 162 -18.24 30.87 -3.08
CA TYR A 162 -19.32 30.74 -4.07
C TYR A 162 -20.71 30.91 -3.44
N LEU A 163 -20.92 30.36 -2.24
CA LEU A 163 -22.20 30.47 -1.54
C LEU A 163 -22.43 31.88 -1.01
N LEU A 164 -21.37 32.51 -0.48
CA LEU A 164 -21.40 33.88 0.00
C LEU A 164 -21.67 34.86 -1.14
N TYR A 165 -21.05 34.63 -2.30
CA TYR A 165 -21.28 35.40 -3.52
C TYR A 165 -22.74 35.29 -4.01
N ARG A 166 -23.38 34.13 -3.84
CA ARG A 166 -24.77 33.91 -4.27
C ARG A 166 -25.79 34.53 -3.32
N LEU A 167 -25.50 34.55 -2.01
CA LEU A 167 -26.45 34.98 -0.98
C LEU A 167 -26.55 36.49 -0.82
N ASP A 168 -25.51 37.26 -1.17
CA ASP A 168 -25.46 38.67 -0.81
C ASP A 168 -24.73 39.56 -1.83
N MET A 169 -25.36 40.65 -2.25
CA MET A 169 -24.71 41.69 -3.07
C MET A 169 -23.65 42.46 -2.26
N VAL A 170 -23.78 42.55 -0.92
CA VAL A 170 -22.81 43.22 -0.04
C VAL A 170 -21.45 42.51 -0.06
N TRP A 171 -21.43 41.20 -0.27
CA TRP A 171 -20.19 40.44 -0.42
C TRP A 171 -19.34 40.92 -1.60
N GLN A 172 -19.99 41.28 -2.71
CA GLN A 172 -19.29 41.78 -3.90
C GLN A 172 -18.61 43.13 -3.65
N ALA A 173 -19.20 43.96 -2.79
CA ALA A 173 -18.68 45.29 -2.48
C ALA A 173 -17.56 45.26 -1.42
N ASN A 174 -17.52 44.27 -0.53
CA ASN A 174 -16.60 44.27 0.61
C ASN A 174 -15.31 43.43 0.39
N PHE A 175 -14.28 44.09 -0.14
CA PHE A 175 -12.95 43.49 -0.37
C PHE A 175 -12.33 42.89 0.91
N LEU A 176 -12.53 43.53 2.07
CA LEU A 176 -11.94 43.09 3.33
C LEU A 176 -12.51 41.74 3.75
N LEU A 177 -13.83 41.59 3.66
CA LEU A 177 -14.50 40.34 4.02
C LEU A 177 -14.07 39.17 3.12
N ARG A 178 -13.88 39.43 1.82
CA ARG A 178 -13.32 38.46 0.87
C ARG A 178 -11.90 38.03 1.24
N LEU A 179 -11.04 38.99 1.63
CA LEU A 179 -9.67 38.71 2.05
C LEU A 179 -9.63 37.89 3.33
N LEU A 180 -10.52 38.18 4.29
CA LEU A 180 -10.64 37.43 5.54
C LEU A 180 -11.06 35.97 5.29
N THR A 181 -12.03 35.73 4.40
CA THR A 181 -12.42 34.36 4.03
C THR A 181 -11.32 33.63 3.28
N ALA A 182 -10.61 34.30 2.37
CA ALA A 182 -9.45 33.71 1.70
C ALA A 182 -8.36 33.33 2.71
N ALA A 183 -8.06 34.19 3.69
CA ALA A 183 -7.09 33.93 4.74
C ALA A 183 -7.52 32.77 5.66
N LEU A 184 -8.81 32.69 5.99
CA LEU A 184 -9.35 31.57 6.77
C LEU A 184 -9.23 30.25 6.01
N GLU A 185 -9.64 30.21 4.74
CA GLU A 185 -9.53 29.01 3.90
C GLU A 185 -8.06 28.60 3.70
N PHE A 186 -7.14 29.56 3.57
CA PHE A 186 -5.70 29.32 3.55
C PHE A 186 -5.22 28.62 4.83
N CYS A 187 -5.57 29.15 6.00
CA CYS A 187 -5.14 28.59 7.28
C CYS A 187 -5.67 27.16 7.48
N ILE A 188 -6.95 26.94 7.16
CA ILE A 188 -7.59 25.62 7.25
C ILE A 188 -6.91 24.64 6.28
N PHE A 189 -6.64 25.06 5.05
CA PHE A 189 -6.02 24.21 4.05
C PHE A 189 -4.55 23.88 4.41
N MET A 190 -3.76 24.86 4.83
CA MET A 190 -2.41 24.65 5.36
C MET A 190 -2.42 23.62 6.48
N GLN A 191 -3.33 23.76 7.43
CA GLN A 191 -3.44 22.85 8.57
C GLN A 191 -3.76 21.41 8.12
N ILE A 192 -4.74 21.23 7.23
CA ILE A 192 -5.13 19.92 6.68
C ILE A 192 -3.93 19.28 5.96
N CYS A 193 -3.24 20.03 5.09
CA CYS A 193 -2.10 19.51 4.33
C CYS A 193 -0.92 19.13 5.22
N VAL A 194 -0.57 19.98 6.20
CA VAL A 194 0.55 19.73 7.11
C VAL A 194 0.25 18.55 8.04
N SER A 195 -1.00 18.41 8.51
CA SER A 195 -1.42 17.26 9.33
C SER A 195 -1.38 15.96 8.53
N ALA A 196 -1.96 15.94 7.33
CA ALA A 196 -1.90 14.78 6.45
C ALA A 196 -0.45 14.41 6.09
N GLY A 197 0.41 15.42 5.89
CA GLY A 197 1.85 15.24 5.72
C GLY A 197 2.51 14.53 6.89
N TYR A 198 2.12 14.84 8.13
CA TYR A 198 2.62 14.13 9.31
C TYR A 198 2.25 12.64 9.29
N TYR A 199 0.98 12.30 9.05
CA TYR A 199 0.55 10.90 9.06
C TYR A 199 1.05 10.10 7.85
N ALA A 200 0.91 10.65 6.65
CA ALA A 200 1.28 9.95 5.42
C ALA A 200 2.80 9.91 5.22
N ILE A 201 3.49 11.02 5.43
CA ILE A 201 4.90 11.14 5.06
C ILE A 201 5.83 10.83 6.23
N ILE A 202 5.57 11.43 7.40
CA ILE A 202 6.45 11.26 8.56
C ILE A 202 6.21 9.93 9.25
N LEU A 203 4.96 9.50 9.45
CA LEU A 203 4.70 8.20 10.07
C LEU A 203 4.81 7.06 9.07
N LEU A 204 3.99 7.06 8.01
CA LEU A 204 3.93 5.92 7.08
C LEU A 204 5.18 5.85 6.19
N LEU A 205 5.43 6.81 5.30
CA LEU A 205 6.54 6.70 4.34
C LEU A 205 7.90 6.58 5.03
N THR A 206 8.20 7.51 5.94
CA THR A 206 9.49 7.50 6.65
C THR A 206 9.62 6.23 7.50
N GLY A 207 8.56 5.81 8.19
CA GLY A 207 8.57 4.58 8.98
C GLY A 207 8.84 3.32 8.15
N THR A 208 8.16 3.16 7.01
CA THR A 208 8.38 2.04 6.10
C THR A 208 9.80 2.05 5.52
N ILE A 209 10.33 3.22 5.18
CA ILE A 209 11.71 3.37 4.70
C ILE A 209 12.71 2.97 5.78
N PHE A 210 12.51 3.39 7.03
CA PHE A 210 13.39 3.03 8.13
C PHE A 210 13.38 1.54 8.41
N ILE A 211 12.22 0.88 8.35
CA ILE A 211 12.17 -0.59 8.45
C ILE A 211 12.93 -1.23 7.30
N TRP A 212 12.73 -0.77 6.07
CA TRP A 212 13.45 -1.31 4.92
C TRP A 212 14.96 -1.21 5.13
N MET A 213 15.45 -0.04 5.55
CA MET A 213 16.87 0.16 5.85
C MET A 213 17.37 -0.74 7.00
N ALA A 214 16.55 -0.94 8.04
CA ALA A 214 16.88 -1.81 9.16
C ALA A 214 16.97 -3.29 8.73
N CYS A 215 16.01 -3.77 7.92
CA CYS A 215 16.03 -5.11 7.33
C CYS A 215 17.27 -5.31 6.44
N GLU A 216 17.56 -4.36 5.56
CA GLU A 216 18.73 -4.43 4.67
C GLU A 216 20.04 -4.47 5.46
N THR A 217 20.14 -3.66 6.52
CA THR A 217 21.32 -3.62 7.39
C THR A 217 21.49 -4.94 8.14
N PHE A 218 20.40 -5.48 8.69
CA PHE A 218 20.39 -6.77 9.37
C PHE A 218 20.83 -7.89 8.42
N ILE A 219 20.25 -8.00 7.23
CA ILE A 219 20.60 -9.02 6.23
C ILE A 219 22.09 -8.93 5.87
N LYS A 220 22.62 -7.73 5.64
CA LYS A 220 24.06 -7.56 5.32
C LYS A 220 24.99 -7.94 6.47
N ARG A 221 24.64 -7.62 7.71
CA ARG A 221 25.43 -8.04 8.89
C ARG A 221 25.35 -9.55 9.09
N TYR A 222 24.18 -10.12 8.79
CA TYR A 222 23.93 -11.55 8.87
C TYR A 222 24.76 -12.33 7.84
N GLU A 223 24.80 -11.87 6.58
CA GLU A 223 25.65 -12.43 5.52
C GLU A 223 27.15 -12.39 5.85
N ARG A 224 27.56 -11.50 6.78
CA ARG A 224 28.94 -11.41 7.29
C ARG A 224 29.16 -12.16 8.59
N GLU A 225 28.18 -12.95 9.04
CA GLU A 225 28.19 -13.67 10.32
C GLU A 225 28.37 -12.75 11.56
N ALA A 226 28.11 -11.45 11.39
CA ALA A 226 28.29 -10.45 12.44
C ALA A 226 26.97 -10.10 13.16
N ALA A 227 25.82 -10.54 12.64
CA ALA A 227 24.52 -10.21 13.21
C ALA A 227 24.19 -11.06 14.45
N GLN A 228 23.70 -10.39 15.49
CA GLN A 228 23.22 -11.03 16.71
C GLN A 228 21.69 -11.20 16.67
N GLN A 229 21.16 -12.21 17.38
CA GLN A 229 19.72 -12.42 17.52
C GLN A 229 18.99 -11.19 18.11
N VAL A 230 19.69 -10.38 18.89
CA VAL A 230 19.18 -9.12 19.45
C VAL A 230 18.82 -8.11 18.35
N GLU A 231 19.61 -8.05 17.27
CA GLU A 231 19.33 -7.13 16.14
C GLU A 231 18.05 -7.53 15.41
N TYR A 232 17.84 -8.83 15.20
CA TYR A 232 16.59 -9.33 14.61
C TYR A 232 15.38 -8.96 15.46
N ARG A 233 15.45 -9.18 16.78
CA ARG A 233 14.35 -8.81 17.69
C ARG A 233 14.04 -7.31 17.62
N ARG A 234 15.04 -6.45 17.42
CA ARG A 234 14.83 -5.01 17.22
C ARG A 234 14.04 -4.72 15.94
N VAL A 235 14.39 -5.36 14.82
CA VAL A 235 13.66 -5.22 13.55
C VAL A 235 12.20 -5.67 13.72
N GLN A 236 11.95 -6.81 14.38
CA GLN A 236 10.59 -7.28 14.66
C GLN A 236 9.78 -6.32 15.53
N ILE A 237 10.40 -5.73 16.55
CA ILE A 237 9.74 -4.72 17.40
C ILE A 237 9.38 -3.50 16.56
N LEU A 238 10.29 -3.04 15.70
CA LEU A 238 10.04 -1.89 14.82
C LEU A 238 8.90 -2.16 13.83
N GLU A 239 8.87 -3.36 13.24
CA GLU A 239 7.79 -3.81 12.36
C GLU A 239 6.44 -3.84 13.07
N LYS A 240 6.38 -4.47 14.25
CA LYS A 240 5.16 -4.50 15.05
C LYS A 240 4.72 -3.08 15.41
N LEU A 241 5.64 -2.21 15.79
CA LEU A 241 5.35 -0.84 16.19
C LEU A 241 4.81 -0.01 15.00
N LEU A 242 5.42 -0.11 13.81
CA LEU A 242 4.89 0.56 12.62
C LEU A 242 3.53 0.00 12.22
N ASN A 243 3.35 -1.33 12.26
CA ASN A 243 2.09 -1.97 11.92
C ASN A 243 0.97 -1.52 12.88
N VAL A 244 1.23 -1.42 14.18
CA VAL A 244 0.25 -0.87 15.15
C VAL A 244 -0.09 0.58 14.80
N CYS A 245 0.90 1.40 14.44
CA CYS A 245 0.68 2.81 14.07
C CYS A 245 -0.09 2.99 12.76
N THR A 246 0.09 2.09 11.77
CA THR A 246 -0.33 2.35 10.38
C THR A 246 -1.40 1.40 9.83
N ARG A 247 -1.42 0.14 10.25
CA ARG A 247 -2.19 -0.94 9.58
C ARG A 247 -3.68 -0.66 9.55
N ALA A 248 -4.27 -0.29 10.68
CA ALA A 248 -5.72 -0.21 10.81
C ALA A 248 -6.34 0.95 10.03
N GLN A 249 -5.59 2.04 9.83
CA GLN A 249 -6.16 3.28 9.33
C GLN A 249 -5.29 3.93 8.25
N ILE A 250 -4.06 4.34 8.59
CA ILE A 250 -3.23 5.14 7.69
C ILE A 250 -2.93 4.36 6.40
N PHE A 251 -2.47 3.12 6.50
CA PHE A 251 -2.11 2.31 5.33
C PHE A 251 -3.32 2.00 4.44
N PHE A 252 -4.44 1.58 5.05
CA PHE A 252 -5.66 1.28 4.32
C PHE A 252 -6.21 2.53 3.59
N MET A 253 -6.26 3.67 4.28
CA MET A 253 -6.71 4.93 3.69
C MET A 253 -5.77 5.39 2.56
N VAL A 254 -4.45 5.29 2.75
CA VAL A 254 -3.47 5.60 1.70
C VAL A 254 -3.65 4.69 0.49
N ALA A 255 -3.81 3.39 0.69
CA ALA A 255 -3.91 2.43 -0.40
C ALA A 255 -5.19 2.56 -1.22
N LEU A 256 -6.30 2.96 -0.60
CA LEU A 256 -7.58 3.13 -1.27
C LEU A 256 -7.79 4.55 -1.83
N ILE A 257 -7.53 5.57 -1.01
CA ILE A 257 -7.92 6.95 -1.30
C ILE A 257 -6.93 7.62 -2.25
N LEU A 258 -5.62 7.41 -2.10
CA LEU A 258 -4.65 8.14 -2.93
C LEU A 258 -4.72 7.80 -4.42
N PRO A 259 -4.88 6.52 -4.84
CA PRO A 259 -5.10 6.21 -6.25
C PRO A 259 -6.39 6.85 -6.80
N THR A 260 -7.46 6.81 -6.02
CA THR A 260 -8.74 7.47 -6.39
C THR A 260 -8.54 8.97 -6.55
N PHE A 261 -7.82 9.60 -5.62
CA PHE A 261 -7.47 11.01 -5.66
C PHE A 261 -6.61 11.36 -6.88
N GLN A 262 -5.62 10.53 -7.24
CA GLN A 262 -4.81 10.70 -8.45
C GLN A 262 -5.66 10.70 -9.72
N ILE A 263 -6.64 9.79 -9.82
CA ILE A 263 -7.56 9.72 -10.97
C ILE A 263 -8.41 11.00 -11.06
N ILE A 264 -8.96 11.46 -9.92
CA ILE A 264 -9.75 12.70 -9.86
C ILE A 264 -8.92 13.92 -10.29
N ILE A 265 -7.71 14.08 -9.73
CA ILE A 265 -6.81 15.19 -10.06
C ILE A 265 -6.38 15.14 -11.53
N PHE A 266 -6.09 13.96 -12.07
CA PHE A 266 -5.74 13.80 -13.47
C PHE A 266 -6.89 14.18 -14.41
N SER A 267 -8.12 13.76 -14.07
CA SER A 267 -9.33 14.16 -14.80
C SER A 267 -9.56 15.68 -14.76
N ALA A 268 -9.40 16.31 -13.58
CA ALA A 268 -9.48 17.78 -13.48
C ALA A 268 -8.38 18.47 -14.27
N LEU A 269 -7.14 17.95 -14.24
CA LEU A 269 -6.02 18.52 -14.99
C LEU A 269 -6.33 18.57 -16.49
N ILE A 270 -6.83 17.48 -17.07
CA ILE A 270 -7.23 17.43 -18.48
C ILE A 270 -8.27 18.52 -18.76
N ASN A 271 -9.33 18.60 -17.95
CA ASN A 271 -10.39 19.59 -18.16
C ASN A 271 -9.90 21.05 -18.02
N VAL A 272 -9.04 21.33 -17.04
CA VAL A 272 -8.47 22.66 -16.78
C VAL A 272 -7.53 23.09 -17.91
N LEU A 273 -6.77 22.15 -18.48
CA LEU A 273 -5.92 22.40 -19.65
C LEU A 273 -6.76 22.77 -20.88
N HIS A 274 -7.84 22.03 -21.15
CA HIS A 274 -8.76 22.34 -22.25
C HIS A 274 -9.46 23.70 -22.06
N ALA A 275 -9.74 24.10 -20.82
CA ALA A 275 -10.32 25.40 -20.49
C ALA A 275 -9.31 26.57 -20.55
N GLY A 276 -8.03 26.32 -20.84
CA GLY A 276 -7.01 27.37 -20.95
C GLY A 276 -6.55 27.95 -19.61
N HIS A 277 -6.86 27.31 -18.48
CA HIS A 277 -6.49 27.77 -17.15
C HIS A 277 -5.09 27.30 -16.75
N GLN A 278 -4.06 27.84 -17.42
CA GLN A 278 -2.67 27.39 -17.28
C GLN A 278 -2.16 27.39 -15.83
N PHE A 279 -2.46 28.41 -15.04
CA PHE A 279 -1.98 28.52 -13.66
C PHE A 279 -2.53 27.39 -12.76
N ILE A 280 -3.84 27.10 -12.87
CA ILE A 280 -4.48 26.01 -12.11
C ILE A 280 -3.93 24.66 -12.59
N ALA A 281 -3.70 24.51 -13.90
CA ALA A 281 -3.13 23.30 -14.47
C ALA A 281 -1.73 23.02 -13.89
N VAL A 282 -0.85 24.03 -13.78
CA VAL A 282 0.48 23.87 -13.17
C VAL A 282 0.38 23.37 -11.72
N ALA A 283 -0.53 23.94 -10.92
CA ALA A 283 -0.76 23.49 -9.55
C ALA A 283 -1.25 22.04 -9.48
N LEU A 284 -2.18 21.65 -10.36
CA LEU A 284 -2.69 20.27 -10.44
C LEU A 284 -1.62 19.27 -10.89
N VAL A 285 -0.78 19.63 -11.87
CA VAL A 285 0.39 18.81 -12.28
C VAL A 285 1.31 18.58 -11.09
N PHE A 286 1.62 19.65 -10.34
CA PHE A 286 2.49 19.55 -9.17
C PHE A 286 1.90 18.61 -8.10
N ILE A 287 0.61 18.72 -7.77
CA ILE A 287 -0.07 17.79 -6.85
C ILE A 287 -0.01 16.35 -7.37
N TYR A 288 -0.28 16.16 -8.66
CA TYR A 288 -0.27 14.84 -9.28
C TYR A 288 1.12 14.20 -9.17
N LEU A 289 2.19 14.94 -9.49
CA LEU A 289 3.56 14.45 -9.38
C LEU A 289 3.96 14.16 -7.92
N CYS A 290 3.56 15.00 -6.97
CA CYS A 290 3.80 14.78 -5.54
C CYS A 290 3.11 13.51 -5.04
N THR A 291 1.83 13.32 -5.39
CA THR A 291 1.05 12.13 -5.01
C THR A 291 1.59 10.87 -5.68
N LEU A 292 1.93 10.93 -6.97
CA LEU A 292 2.55 9.83 -7.71
C LEU A 292 3.88 9.42 -7.06
N SER A 293 4.76 10.39 -6.81
CA SER A 293 6.04 10.16 -6.14
C SER A 293 5.85 9.52 -4.76
N PHE A 294 4.90 10.02 -3.97
CA PHE A 294 4.54 9.43 -2.68
C PHE A 294 4.13 7.96 -2.82
N THR A 295 3.19 7.65 -3.72
CA THR A 295 2.69 6.29 -3.91
C THR A 295 3.80 5.34 -4.36
N LEU A 296 4.62 5.76 -5.33
CA LEU A 296 5.74 4.96 -5.83
C LEU A 296 6.76 4.70 -4.73
N LEU A 297 7.16 5.71 -3.96
CA LEU A 297 8.12 5.55 -2.87
C LEU A 297 7.56 4.63 -1.76
N THR A 298 6.32 4.85 -1.34
CA THR A 298 5.69 4.10 -0.25
C THR A 298 5.52 2.63 -0.62
N PHE A 299 4.93 2.33 -1.78
CA PHE A 299 4.69 0.95 -2.19
C PHE A 299 5.97 0.22 -2.58
N THR A 300 6.97 0.92 -3.14
CA THR A 300 8.29 0.32 -3.39
C THR A 300 8.97 -0.06 -2.07
N ALA A 301 8.98 0.84 -1.09
CA ALA A 301 9.54 0.56 0.23
C ALA A 301 8.78 -0.59 0.91
N ALA A 302 7.44 -0.58 0.88
CA ALA A 302 6.63 -1.64 1.46
C ALA A 302 6.88 -3.01 0.80
N ALA A 303 6.96 -3.07 -0.53
CA ALA A 303 7.27 -4.29 -1.26
C ALA A 303 8.68 -4.83 -0.91
N LYS A 304 9.64 -3.93 -0.68
CA LYS A 304 10.99 -4.30 -0.23
C LYS A 304 10.99 -4.85 1.20
N VAL A 305 10.31 -4.17 2.13
CA VAL A 305 10.13 -4.69 3.51
C VAL A 305 9.51 -6.07 3.49
N LEU A 306 8.46 -6.29 2.70
CA LEU A 306 7.80 -7.58 2.58
C LEU A 306 8.77 -8.66 2.07
N SER A 307 9.46 -8.38 0.97
CA SER A 307 10.45 -9.31 0.39
C SER A 307 11.56 -9.64 1.38
N ASP A 308 12.06 -8.67 2.14
CA ASP A 308 13.15 -8.89 3.09
C ASP A 308 12.65 -9.61 4.35
N SER A 309 11.46 -9.26 4.85
CA SER A 309 10.83 -9.92 6.01
C SER A 309 10.60 -11.41 5.77
N ILE A 310 10.12 -11.79 4.59
CA ILE A 310 9.93 -13.20 4.22
C ILE A 310 11.26 -13.95 4.17
N ARG A 311 12.33 -13.35 3.64
CA ARG A 311 13.66 -14.00 3.64
C ARG A 311 14.15 -14.27 5.05
N VAL A 312 13.98 -13.30 5.95
CA VAL A 312 14.38 -13.44 7.34
C VAL A 312 13.51 -14.48 8.07
N HIS A 313 12.20 -14.49 7.80
CA HIS A 313 11.30 -15.49 8.38
C HIS A 313 11.64 -16.90 7.93
N LEU A 314 11.85 -17.11 6.62
CA LEU A 314 12.21 -18.42 6.07
C LEU A 314 13.54 -18.92 6.64
N TRP A 315 14.50 -18.01 6.82
CA TRP A 315 15.76 -18.36 7.46
C TRP A 315 15.55 -18.86 8.89
N ILE A 316 14.73 -18.19 9.69
CA ILE A 316 14.58 -18.53 11.11
C ILE A 316 13.81 -19.83 11.27
N THR A 317 12.71 -19.98 10.54
CA THR A 317 11.83 -21.16 10.66
C THR A 317 12.47 -22.38 10.00
N ALA A 318 13.20 -22.17 8.92
CA ALA A 318 13.56 -23.23 7.99
C ALA A 318 15.07 -23.37 7.74
N ARG A 319 15.91 -22.49 8.32
CA ARG A 319 17.36 -22.37 8.09
C ARG A 319 17.76 -22.34 6.61
N VAL A 320 16.86 -21.86 5.75
CA VAL A 320 17.11 -21.73 4.31
C VAL A 320 17.39 -20.29 3.94
N PHE A 321 18.59 -20.07 3.41
CA PHE A 321 19.02 -18.77 2.94
C PHE A 321 18.55 -18.56 1.51
N LEU A 322 17.77 -17.51 1.28
CA LEU A 322 17.41 -17.08 -0.07
C LEU A 322 18.34 -15.94 -0.51
N PRO A 323 19.28 -16.19 -1.43
CA PRO A 323 20.18 -15.16 -1.90
C PRO A 323 19.43 -14.01 -2.58
N SER A 324 20.01 -12.82 -2.50
CA SER A 324 19.45 -11.64 -3.15
C SER A 324 19.39 -11.84 -4.68
N GLY A 325 18.22 -11.54 -5.27
CA GLY A 325 17.98 -11.72 -6.71
C GLY A 325 17.28 -13.04 -7.08
N ASN A 326 17.03 -13.93 -6.13
CA ASN A 326 16.26 -15.14 -6.38
C ASN A 326 14.78 -14.77 -6.67
N ARG A 327 14.20 -15.38 -7.73
CA ARG A 327 12.83 -15.07 -8.21
C ARG A 327 11.73 -15.84 -7.48
N CYS A 328 12.05 -16.64 -6.47
CA CYS A 328 11.04 -17.27 -5.63
C CYS A 328 10.22 -16.19 -4.91
N TYR A 329 8.97 -16.03 -5.33
CA TYR A 329 7.97 -15.24 -4.62
C TYR A 329 7.67 -15.88 -3.27
N ALA A 330 7.36 -15.03 -2.29
CA ALA A 330 6.97 -15.45 -0.95
C ALA A 330 5.84 -16.47 -0.93
N ASP A 331 4.85 -16.28 -1.80
CA ASP A 331 3.69 -17.16 -1.93
C ASP A 331 4.07 -18.61 -2.29
N HIS A 332 5.21 -18.82 -2.98
CA HIS A 332 5.71 -20.17 -3.28
C HIS A 332 6.31 -20.89 -2.07
N LEU A 333 6.57 -20.17 -0.99
CA LEU A 333 7.19 -20.68 0.22
C LEU A 333 6.21 -20.79 1.39
N THR A 334 5.10 -20.05 1.34
CA THR A 334 4.08 -20.02 2.40
C THR A 334 2.86 -20.90 2.11
N ASP A 335 2.51 -21.16 0.84
CA ASP A 335 1.40 -22.05 0.47
C ASP A 335 1.91 -23.48 0.21
N GLU A 336 1.93 -24.31 1.26
CA GLU A 336 1.98 -25.80 1.26
C GLU A 336 3.03 -26.52 0.39
N ALA A 337 3.88 -25.80 -0.33
CA ALA A 337 4.84 -26.38 -1.28
C ALA A 337 6.09 -26.95 -0.58
N LEU A 338 6.33 -26.54 0.66
CA LEU A 338 7.36 -27.08 1.52
C LEU A 338 6.69 -27.58 2.82
N ASP A 339 6.48 -28.88 2.86
CA ASP A 339 6.00 -29.57 4.06
C ASP A 339 6.96 -29.30 5.24
N LEU A 340 6.43 -28.90 6.40
CA LEU A 340 7.22 -28.68 7.61
C LEU A 340 8.06 -29.92 7.97
N GLU A 341 7.54 -31.12 7.67
CA GLU A 341 8.23 -32.39 7.90
C GLU A 341 9.50 -32.53 7.04
N SER A 342 9.48 -32.00 5.82
CA SER A 342 10.65 -31.99 4.93
C SER A 342 11.72 -31.00 5.42
N PHE A 343 11.30 -29.92 6.10
CA PHE A 343 12.19 -28.96 6.73
C PHE A 343 12.82 -29.50 8.01
N ASP A 344 12.05 -30.16 8.87
CA ASP A 344 12.57 -30.80 10.08
C ASP A 344 13.63 -31.85 9.75
N THR A 345 13.44 -32.58 8.64
CA THR A 345 14.44 -33.53 8.12
C THR A 345 15.73 -32.84 7.67
N LEU A 346 15.61 -31.68 7.03
CA LEU A 346 16.74 -30.87 6.54
C LEU A 346 17.52 -30.21 7.69
N VAL A 347 16.80 -29.71 8.70
CA VAL A 347 17.37 -29.12 9.91
C VAL A 347 18.05 -30.19 10.77
N ALA A 348 17.45 -31.38 10.92
CA ALA A 348 18.06 -32.52 11.62
C ALA A 348 19.35 -33.01 10.95
N LEU A 349 19.45 -32.89 9.62
CA LEU A 349 20.68 -33.19 8.87
C LEU A 349 21.74 -32.09 9.03
N ALA A 350 21.33 -30.82 9.09
CA ALA A 350 22.22 -29.67 9.22
C ALA A 350 22.77 -29.44 10.64
N GLU A 351 22.09 -29.92 11.69
CA GLU A 351 22.55 -29.80 13.09
C GLU A 351 23.66 -30.79 13.48
N ARG A 352 24.08 -31.68 12.57
CA ARG A 352 25.29 -32.49 12.78
C ARG A 352 26.51 -31.65 12.41
N ILE A 353 27.19 -31.17 13.44
CA ILE A 353 28.23 -30.11 13.49
C ILE A 353 29.48 -30.32 12.59
N LEU A 354 29.60 -31.41 11.83
CA LEU A 354 30.66 -31.61 10.83
C LEU A 354 30.03 -32.30 9.62
N VAL A 355 29.37 -31.53 8.76
CA VAL A 355 28.84 -32.05 7.50
C VAL A 355 30.03 -32.25 6.55
N SER A 356 30.40 -33.50 6.32
CA SER A 356 31.42 -33.85 5.33
C SER A 356 30.96 -33.49 3.90
N ASP A 357 31.89 -33.28 2.96
CA ASP A 357 31.54 -33.03 1.54
C ASP A 357 30.60 -34.11 0.96
N ALA A 358 30.73 -35.34 1.46
CA ALA A 358 29.85 -36.45 1.12
C ALA A 358 28.41 -36.27 1.64
N GLU A 359 28.24 -35.69 2.83
CA GLU A 359 26.92 -35.38 3.40
C GLU A 359 26.30 -34.14 2.76
N ILE A 360 27.10 -33.14 2.38
CA ILE A 360 26.65 -32.00 1.57
C ILE A 360 26.12 -32.49 0.23
N LEU A 361 26.87 -33.37 -0.45
CA LEU A 361 26.42 -34.03 -1.68
C LEU A 361 25.14 -34.82 -1.44
N LYS A 362 25.04 -35.57 -0.34
CA LYS A 362 23.83 -36.33 0.01
C LYS A 362 22.61 -35.44 0.21
N ILE A 363 22.77 -34.29 0.88
CA ILE A 363 21.72 -33.28 1.08
C ILE A 363 21.34 -32.66 -0.26
N LEU A 364 22.30 -32.30 -1.12
CA LEU A 364 22.04 -31.75 -2.45
C LEU A 364 21.31 -32.75 -3.35
N THR A 365 21.66 -34.04 -3.29
CA THR A 365 20.95 -35.09 -4.02
C THR A 365 19.55 -35.30 -3.45
N LEU A 366 19.37 -35.28 -2.13
CA LEU A 366 18.06 -35.33 -1.47
C LEU A 366 17.16 -34.14 -1.86
N ILE A 367 17.70 -32.92 -1.86
CA ILE A 367 16.99 -31.71 -2.31
C ILE A 367 16.66 -31.83 -3.80
N SER A 368 17.59 -32.28 -4.64
CA SER A 368 17.38 -32.47 -6.08
C SER A 368 16.34 -33.55 -6.37
N ASP A 369 16.34 -34.65 -5.63
CA ASP A 369 15.38 -35.74 -5.79
C ASP A 369 14.02 -35.37 -5.21
N HIS A 370 13.98 -34.61 -4.11
CA HIS A 370 12.74 -34.08 -3.55
C HIS A 370 12.12 -33.02 -4.47
N ALA A 371 12.92 -32.12 -5.05
CA ALA A 371 12.48 -31.16 -6.06
C ALA A 371 11.95 -31.87 -7.32
N ARG A 372 12.65 -32.92 -7.80
CA ARG A 372 12.17 -33.76 -8.90
C ARG A 372 10.90 -34.53 -8.54
N ASN A 373 10.72 -34.95 -7.29
CA ASN A 373 9.52 -35.63 -6.82
C ASN A 373 8.35 -34.66 -6.61
N LEU A 374 8.60 -33.39 -6.25
CA LEU A 374 7.61 -32.30 -6.22
C LEU A 374 7.13 -31.93 -7.63
N GLU A 375 8.02 -31.94 -8.63
CA GLU A 375 7.66 -31.85 -10.06
C GLU A 375 6.88 -33.08 -10.55
N ARG A 376 7.07 -34.25 -9.91
CA ARG A 376 6.43 -35.52 -10.26
C ARG A 376 5.17 -35.86 -9.45
N ARG A 377 4.73 -35.04 -8.47
CA ARG A 377 3.47 -35.30 -7.76
C ARG A 377 2.33 -35.38 -8.80
N PRO A 378 1.66 -36.54 -8.96
CA PRO A 378 0.68 -36.71 -10.01
C PRO A 378 -0.50 -35.74 -9.76
N THR A 379 -0.96 -35.09 -10.82
CA THR A 379 -2.18 -34.26 -10.89
C THR A 379 -3.48 -35.04 -10.60
N SER A 380 -3.40 -36.21 -9.94
CA SER A 380 -4.50 -37.16 -9.81
C SER A 380 -5.48 -36.84 -8.69
N ASN A 381 -5.07 -36.12 -7.64
CA ASN A 381 -5.85 -36.12 -6.38
C ASN A 381 -6.84 -34.95 -6.23
N PHE A 382 -6.94 -34.04 -7.20
CA PHE A 382 -7.94 -32.97 -7.15
C PHE A 382 -9.34 -33.52 -7.37
N PHE A 383 -10.29 -33.16 -6.48
CA PHE A 383 -11.68 -33.61 -6.48
C PHE A 383 -11.86 -35.12 -6.18
N GLU A 384 -11.00 -35.69 -5.34
CA GLU A 384 -11.22 -37.02 -4.74
C GLU A 384 -12.04 -36.96 -3.46
N THR A 385 -11.95 -35.87 -2.70
CA THR A 385 -12.72 -35.65 -1.48
C THR A 385 -14.00 -34.87 -1.76
N GLY A 386 -15.05 -35.12 -0.95
CA GLY A 386 -16.32 -34.42 -1.09
C GLY A 386 -16.27 -32.93 -0.73
N GLU A 387 -15.27 -32.52 0.06
CA GLU A 387 -15.08 -31.14 0.49
C GLU A 387 -14.58 -30.24 -0.64
N ASP A 388 -13.63 -30.74 -1.46
CA ASP A 388 -13.12 -30.02 -2.62
C ASP A 388 -14.21 -29.78 -3.68
N GLY A 389 -15.02 -30.80 -3.95
CA GLY A 389 -16.15 -30.70 -4.89
C GLY A 389 -17.15 -29.63 -4.47
N LYS A 390 -17.51 -29.59 -3.18
CA LYS A 390 -18.49 -28.64 -2.66
C LYS A 390 -17.91 -27.21 -2.56
N THR A 391 -16.66 -27.09 -2.13
CA THR A 391 -16.02 -25.79 -1.87
C THR A 391 -15.56 -25.11 -3.16
N LEU A 392 -14.97 -25.85 -4.09
CA LEU A 392 -14.38 -25.29 -5.31
C LEU A 392 -15.34 -25.35 -6.50
N ALA A 393 -16.01 -26.48 -6.71
CA ALA A 393 -16.89 -26.66 -7.87
C ALA A 393 -18.37 -26.36 -7.59
N GLY A 394 -18.78 -26.38 -6.32
CA GLY A 394 -20.16 -26.09 -5.91
C GLY A 394 -21.12 -27.27 -6.08
N LEU A 395 -20.57 -28.46 -6.31
CA LEU A 395 -21.32 -29.69 -6.53
C LEU A 395 -21.03 -30.68 -5.39
N SER A 396 -22.00 -31.54 -5.08
CA SER A 396 -21.71 -32.75 -4.31
C SER A 396 -20.72 -33.63 -5.09
N LEU A 397 -19.99 -34.50 -4.38
CA LEU A 397 -19.06 -35.43 -5.02
C LEU A 397 -19.76 -36.36 -6.03
N GLU A 398 -20.99 -36.75 -5.73
CA GLU A 398 -21.85 -37.56 -6.60
C GLU A 398 -22.15 -36.82 -7.91
N ASN A 399 -22.70 -35.60 -7.83
CA ASN A 399 -23.01 -34.79 -9.02
C ASN A 399 -21.77 -34.48 -9.85
N PHE A 400 -20.63 -34.24 -9.20
CA PHE A 400 -19.35 -34.04 -9.89
C PHE A 400 -18.91 -35.30 -10.63
N ASN A 401 -19.06 -36.48 -10.01
CA ASN A 401 -18.71 -37.75 -10.64
C ASN A 401 -19.61 -38.07 -11.82
N ASP A 402 -20.92 -37.83 -11.71
CA ASP A 402 -21.87 -38.03 -12.81
C ASP A 402 -21.51 -37.14 -14.02
N LEU A 403 -21.26 -35.86 -13.76
CA LEU A 403 -20.81 -34.89 -14.77
C LEU A 403 -19.45 -35.31 -15.39
N ASN A 404 -18.54 -35.85 -14.58
CA ASN A 404 -17.24 -36.35 -15.03
C ASN A 404 -17.35 -37.66 -15.83
N VAL A 405 -18.35 -38.52 -15.57
CA VAL A 405 -18.59 -39.72 -16.38
C VAL A 405 -19.04 -39.33 -17.79
N ILE A 406 -19.94 -38.36 -17.91
CA ILE A 406 -20.49 -37.96 -19.20
C ILE A 406 -19.46 -37.13 -19.99
N THR A 407 -18.86 -36.09 -19.39
CA THR A 407 -17.80 -35.29 -20.05
C THR A 407 -16.52 -36.11 -20.28
N GLY A 408 -16.21 -37.03 -19.37
CA GLY A 408 -15.01 -37.85 -19.40
C GLY A 408 -14.95 -38.84 -20.57
N ARG A 409 -16.08 -39.24 -21.16
CA ARG A 409 -16.08 -40.10 -22.37
C ARG A 409 -15.45 -39.40 -23.58
N HIS A 410 -15.57 -38.07 -23.64
CA HIS A 410 -15.11 -37.25 -24.78
C HIS A 410 -13.77 -36.57 -24.51
N LEU A 411 -13.34 -36.46 -23.25
CA LEU A 411 -12.05 -35.89 -22.89
C LEU A 411 -10.88 -36.85 -23.19
N ARG A 412 -9.94 -36.43 -24.04
CA ARG A 412 -8.66 -37.12 -24.23
C ARG A 412 -7.76 -36.92 -23.01
N TYR A 413 -7.12 -38.01 -22.57
CA TYR A 413 -6.11 -37.97 -21.51
C TYR A 413 -4.85 -37.25 -22.01
N SER A 414 -4.27 -36.41 -21.15
CA SER A 414 -2.99 -35.73 -21.40
C SER A 414 -2.06 -35.98 -20.23
N LYS A 415 -0.75 -36.04 -20.47
CA LYS A 415 0.28 -36.17 -19.43
C LYS A 415 0.17 -35.12 -18.31
N LEU A 416 -0.44 -33.97 -18.59
CA LEU A 416 -0.57 -32.85 -17.65
C LEU A 416 -2.00 -32.65 -17.12
N ARG A 417 -2.97 -33.48 -17.54
CA ARG A 417 -4.39 -33.23 -17.25
C ARG A 417 -5.19 -34.53 -17.13
N SER A 418 -5.69 -34.81 -15.93
CA SER A 418 -6.73 -35.81 -15.71
C SER A 418 -8.10 -35.28 -16.16
N LYS A 419 -9.05 -36.18 -16.46
CA LYS A 419 -10.42 -35.81 -16.86
C LYS A 419 -11.13 -35.00 -15.78
N ARG A 420 -10.94 -35.37 -14.51
CA ARG A 420 -11.45 -34.64 -13.33
C ARG A 420 -10.89 -33.24 -13.21
N VAL A 421 -9.57 -33.07 -13.40
CA VAL A 421 -8.94 -31.73 -13.36
C VAL A 421 -9.49 -30.85 -14.49
N ALA A 422 -9.72 -31.40 -15.69
CA ALA A 422 -10.31 -30.64 -16.78
C ALA A 422 -11.69 -30.08 -16.43
N LEU A 423 -12.56 -30.95 -15.89
CA LEU A 423 -13.89 -30.56 -15.44
C LEU A 423 -13.84 -29.58 -14.26
N GLY A 424 -12.92 -29.80 -13.32
CA GLY A 424 -12.71 -28.93 -12.17
C GLY A 424 -12.29 -27.52 -12.55
N VAL A 425 -11.33 -27.39 -13.49
CA VAL A 425 -10.92 -26.08 -14.05
C VAL A 425 -12.11 -25.34 -14.64
N PHE A 426 -12.97 -26.06 -15.36
CA PHE A 426 -14.19 -25.50 -15.94
C PHE A 426 -15.17 -24.99 -14.87
N LEU A 427 -15.52 -25.83 -13.89
CA LEU A 427 -16.47 -25.47 -12.84
C LEU A 427 -15.95 -24.34 -11.93
N VAL A 428 -14.68 -24.38 -11.53
CA VAL A 428 -14.07 -23.32 -10.70
C VAL A 428 -14.02 -21.99 -11.47
N LYS A 429 -13.73 -22.04 -12.77
CA LYS A 429 -13.75 -20.83 -13.62
C LYS A 429 -15.15 -20.23 -13.70
N LEU A 430 -16.19 -21.04 -13.89
CA LEU A 430 -17.58 -20.57 -13.93
C LEU A 430 -18.02 -19.99 -12.58
N ARG A 431 -17.73 -20.69 -11.48
CA ARG A 431 -18.20 -20.30 -10.16
C ARG A 431 -17.53 -19.05 -9.62
N HIS A 432 -16.21 -18.97 -9.74
CA HIS A 432 -15.42 -17.93 -9.07
C HIS A 432 -14.87 -16.86 -10.02
N ASN A 433 -15.08 -17.00 -11.33
CA ASN A 433 -14.56 -16.10 -12.36
C ASN A 433 -13.04 -15.82 -12.26
N ILE A 434 -12.27 -16.81 -11.79
CA ILE A 434 -10.82 -16.66 -11.55
C ILE A 434 -10.06 -16.55 -12.89
N SER A 435 -8.93 -15.83 -12.92
CA SER A 435 -8.12 -15.71 -14.14
C SER A 435 -7.48 -17.05 -14.56
N PHE A 436 -7.30 -17.28 -15.86
CA PHE A 436 -6.65 -18.50 -16.35
C PHE A 436 -5.20 -18.67 -15.87
N LYS A 437 -4.52 -17.58 -15.50
CA LYS A 437 -3.17 -17.63 -14.92
C LYS A 437 -3.18 -18.26 -13.54
N VAL A 438 -4.16 -17.90 -12.71
CA VAL A 438 -4.35 -18.48 -11.37
C VAL A 438 -4.84 -19.92 -11.47
N LEU A 439 -5.77 -20.22 -12.39
CA LEU A 439 -6.20 -21.61 -12.63
C LEU A 439 -5.07 -22.51 -13.13
N ALA A 440 -4.20 -22.00 -14.01
CA ALA A 440 -3.03 -22.74 -14.46
C ALA A 440 -2.05 -23.04 -13.33
N LEU A 441 -1.96 -22.14 -12.35
CA LEU A 441 -1.15 -22.33 -11.14
C LEU A 441 -1.79 -23.38 -10.21
N TRP A 442 -3.05 -23.18 -9.83
CA TRP A 442 -3.80 -24.06 -8.93
C TRP A 442 -3.88 -25.51 -9.44
N PHE A 443 -4.19 -25.68 -10.72
CA PHE A 443 -4.32 -27.01 -11.35
C PHE A 443 -3.04 -27.51 -12.02
N ARG A 444 -1.91 -26.81 -11.81
CA ARG A 444 -0.58 -27.17 -12.34
C ARG A 444 -0.56 -27.43 -13.86
N LEU A 445 -1.29 -26.63 -14.63
CA LEU A 445 -1.41 -26.77 -16.10
C LEU A 445 -0.25 -26.13 -16.87
N GLY A 446 0.73 -25.57 -16.17
CA GLY A 446 1.97 -24.99 -16.71
C GLY A 446 1.81 -23.59 -17.31
N SER A 447 0.72 -23.31 -18.03
CA SER A 447 0.48 -21.98 -18.61
C SER A 447 -1.00 -21.59 -18.65
N ALA A 448 -1.27 -20.30 -18.64
CA ALA A 448 -2.64 -19.77 -18.78
C ALA A 448 -3.31 -20.24 -20.08
N GLY A 449 -2.54 -20.41 -21.16
CA GLY A 449 -3.05 -20.93 -22.44
C GLY A 449 -3.48 -22.39 -22.36
N ASN A 450 -2.90 -23.20 -21.48
CA ASN A 450 -3.33 -24.58 -21.26
C ASN A 450 -4.61 -24.65 -20.42
N ALA A 451 -4.75 -23.76 -19.42
CA ALA A 451 -5.99 -23.61 -18.66
C ALA A 451 -7.15 -23.14 -19.54
N SER A 452 -6.91 -22.14 -20.39
CA SER A 452 -7.90 -21.64 -21.35
C SER A 452 -8.31 -22.71 -22.36
N ARG A 453 -7.35 -23.43 -22.98
CA ARG A 453 -7.66 -24.55 -23.87
C ARG A 453 -8.44 -25.65 -23.16
N THR A 454 -8.12 -25.92 -21.90
CA THR A 454 -8.82 -26.92 -21.09
C THR A 454 -10.26 -26.54 -20.82
N PHE A 455 -10.49 -25.29 -20.42
CA PHE A 455 -11.82 -24.73 -20.26
C PHE A 455 -12.62 -24.85 -21.57
N GLN A 456 -12.03 -24.42 -22.69
CA GLN A 456 -12.69 -24.45 -23.99
C GLN A 456 -13.03 -25.88 -24.42
N THR A 457 -12.14 -26.86 -24.22
CA THR A 457 -12.42 -28.26 -24.55
C THR A 457 -13.65 -28.79 -23.81
N VAL A 458 -13.83 -28.43 -22.53
CA VAL A 458 -15.00 -28.84 -21.75
C VAL A 458 -16.26 -28.10 -22.22
N CYS A 459 -16.16 -26.80 -22.54
CA CYS A 459 -17.24 -26.04 -23.17
C CYS A 459 -17.73 -26.70 -24.47
N ASP A 460 -16.80 -27.02 -25.37
CA ASP A 460 -17.12 -27.58 -26.68
C ASP A 460 -17.80 -28.95 -26.53
N ILE A 461 -17.32 -29.79 -25.62
CA ILE A 461 -17.95 -31.09 -25.31
C ILE A 461 -19.37 -30.92 -24.77
N LEU A 462 -19.60 -29.97 -23.86
CA LEU A 462 -20.92 -29.73 -23.30
C LEU A 462 -21.88 -29.16 -24.34
N TYR A 463 -21.38 -28.32 -25.24
CA TYR A 463 -22.15 -27.72 -26.32
C TYR A 463 -22.52 -28.75 -27.40
N GLU A 464 -21.58 -29.60 -27.83
CA GLU A 464 -21.84 -30.66 -28.82
C GLU A 464 -22.79 -31.75 -28.31
N ASN A 465 -22.89 -31.90 -26.98
CA ASN A 465 -23.71 -32.90 -26.32
C ASN A 465 -24.90 -32.28 -25.58
N GLU A 466 -25.45 -31.17 -26.07
CA GLU A 466 -26.55 -30.43 -25.45
C GLU A 466 -27.78 -31.32 -25.13
N HIS A 467 -28.02 -32.34 -25.96
CA HIS A 467 -29.08 -33.35 -25.79
C HIS A 467 -28.88 -34.31 -24.59
N LEU A 468 -27.70 -34.36 -23.97
CA LEU A 468 -27.42 -35.20 -22.79
C LEU A 468 -27.75 -34.52 -21.46
N TRP A 469 -28.02 -33.21 -21.45
CA TRP A 469 -28.14 -32.42 -20.21
C TRP A 469 -29.34 -31.48 -20.14
N MET A 470 -30.05 -31.29 -21.25
CA MET A 470 -31.40 -30.72 -21.22
C MET A 470 -32.43 -31.86 -21.11
N PRO A 471 -33.27 -31.88 -20.06
CA PRO A 471 -34.38 -32.84 -19.96
C PRO A 471 -35.46 -32.61 -21.02
#